data_AF-A0A1G1YG43-F1
#
_entry.id   AF-A0A1G1YG43-F1
#
_cell.length_a   1.000
_cell.length_b   1.000
_cell.length_c   1.000
_cell.angle_alpha   90.00
_cell.angle_beta   90.00
_cell.angle_gamma   90.00
#
_symmetry.space_group_name_H-M   'P 1'
#
loop_
_entity.id
_entity.type
_entity.pdbx_description
1 polymer ?
#
loop_
_entity_poly.entity_id
_entity_poly.type
_entity_poly.pdbx_seq_one_letter_code
_entity_poly.pdbx_strand_id
1 'polypeptide(L)'
;MLTKKPKRNESEILIYGILGAVAEIGYVFLVATLLTFLEQVVPHPPAPPFGIAMFLLIFVFSAAISAILVFGYPAYLGLRGRVAEAFMTVGVSIATFVVAGLFFLLLIPLL
;
A
#
# COMPACT_ATOMS: atom_id res chain seq x y z
N MET A 1 8.58 -30.71 -22.92
CA MET A 1 9.17 -29.64 -22.09
C MET A 1 8.60 -29.79 -20.68
N LEU A 2 9.35 -30.40 -19.76
CA LEU A 2 8.92 -30.56 -18.36
C LEU A 2 9.08 -29.19 -17.68
N THR A 3 7.98 -28.44 -17.54
CA THR A 3 7.95 -27.20 -16.77
C THR A 3 8.11 -27.56 -15.30
N LYS A 4 9.37 -27.56 -14.86
CA LYS A 4 9.77 -27.62 -13.45
C LYS A 4 8.99 -26.53 -12.72
N LYS A 5 7.96 -26.89 -11.94
CA LYS A 5 7.24 -25.91 -11.11
C LYS A 5 8.29 -25.22 -10.24
N PRO A 6 8.39 -23.88 -10.28
CA PRO A 6 9.34 -23.17 -9.44
C PRO A 6 9.06 -23.54 -7.97
N LYS A 7 10.11 -23.91 -7.25
CA LYS A 7 10.03 -24.28 -5.83
C LYS A 7 9.44 -23.08 -5.08
N ARG A 8 8.28 -23.26 -4.44
CA ARG A 8 7.59 -22.24 -3.63
C ARG A 8 8.56 -21.76 -2.56
N ASN A 9 9.04 -20.52 -2.68
CA ASN A 9 10.01 -19.95 -1.75
C ASN A 9 9.25 -19.07 -0.76
N GLU A 10 8.66 -19.71 0.26
CA GLU A 10 7.79 -19.06 1.24
C GLU A 10 8.47 -17.89 1.96
N SER A 11 9.80 -17.97 2.12
CA SER A 11 10.61 -16.89 2.70
C SER A 11 10.59 -15.62 1.85
N GLU A 12 10.57 -15.73 0.51
CA GLU A 12 10.50 -14.55 -0.36
C GLU A 12 9.14 -13.89 -0.26
N ILE A 13 8.05 -14.68 -0.27
CA ILE A 13 6.69 -14.18 -0.11
C ILE A 13 6.55 -13.40 1.20
N LEU A 14 7.10 -13.94 2.29
CA LEU A 14 7.08 -13.29 3.59
C LEU A 14 7.89 -11.98 3.60
N ILE A 15 9.12 -12.00 3.09
CA ILE A 15 10.01 -10.82 3.07
C ILE A 15 9.41 -9.70 2.23
N TYR A 16 8.96 -10.00 1.00
CA TYR A 16 8.38 -8.99 0.12
C TYR A 16 7.02 -8.49 0.62
N GLY A 17 6.22 -9.34 1.27
CA GLY A 17 4.98 -8.93 1.93
C GLY A 17 5.22 -7.96 3.08
N ILE A 18 6.19 -8.26 3.96
CA ILE A 18 6.57 -7.37 5.07
C ILE A 18 7.16 -6.06 4.54
N LEU A 19 8.06 -6.14 3.54
CA LEU A 19 8.67 -4.95 2.94
C LEU A 19 7.61 -4.04 2.30
N GLY A 20 6.63 -4.62 1.61
CA GLY A 20 5.49 -3.89 1.03
C GLY A 20 4.65 -3.20 2.11
N ALA A 21 4.34 -3.89 3.21
CA ALA A 21 3.60 -3.31 4.33
C ALA A 21 4.37 -2.18 5.03
N VAL A 22 5.68 -2.35 5.28
CA VAL A 22 6.52 -1.31 5.91
C VAL A 22 6.66 -0.10 4.99
N ALA A 23 6.90 -0.32 3.70
CA ALA A 23 6.99 0.74 2.71
C ALA A 23 5.69 1.53 2.63
N GLU A 24 4.54 0.86 2.70
CA GLU A 24 3.27 1.58 2.72
C GLU A 24 3.06 2.36 4.01
N ILE A 25 3.33 1.78 5.19
CA ILE A 25 3.18 2.53 6.45
C ILE A 25 3.97 3.85 6.37
N GLY A 26 5.21 3.79 5.88
CA GLY A 26 6.01 4.99 5.62
C GLY A 26 5.37 5.93 4.60
N TYR A 27 4.82 5.41 3.51
CA TYR A 27 4.14 6.20 2.49
C TYR A 27 2.88 6.89 3.02
N VAL A 28 2.04 6.21 3.78
CA VAL A 28 0.83 6.77 4.41
C VAL A 28 1.19 7.90 5.37
N PHE A 29 2.24 7.73 6.19
CA PHE A 29 2.73 8.81 7.06
C PHE A 29 3.24 10.03 6.26
N LEU A 30 3.91 9.79 5.14
CA LEU A 30 4.36 10.86 4.25
C LEU A 30 3.19 11.62 3.63
N VAL A 31 2.17 10.90 3.14
CA VAL A 31 0.95 11.50 2.58
C VAL A 31 0.17 12.27 3.65
N ALA A 32 0.03 11.72 4.86
CA ALA A 32 -0.61 12.40 5.98
C ALA A 32 0.11 13.71 6.32
N THR A 33 1.44 13.68 6.41
CA THR A 33 2.27 14.88 6.65
C THR A 33 2.10 15.91 5.53
N LEU A 34 2.08 15.47 4.27
CA LEU A 34 1.87 16.34 3.12
C LEU A 34 0.49 17.02 3.16
N LEU A 35 -0.57 16.28 3.51
CA LEU A 35 -1.92 16.83 3.64
C LEU A 35 -1.99 17.88 4.76
N THR A 36 -1.44 17.59 5.93
CA THR A 36 -1.36 18.56 7.05
C THR A 36 -0.57 19.80 6.65
N PHE A 37 0.53 19.64 5.89
CA PHE A 37 1.30 20.77 5.39
C PHE A 37 0.50 21.61 4.38
N LEU A 38 -0.23 20.97 3.47
CA LEU A 38 -1.08 21.67 2.50
C LEU A 38 -2.20 22.47 3.17
N GLU A 39 -2.80 21.94 4.24
CA GLU A 39 -3.79 22.68 5.04
C GLU A 39 -3.21 23.96 5.67
N GLN A 40 -1.94 23.92 6.09
CA GLN A 40 -1.26 25.08 6.67
C GLN A 40 -0.84 26.13 5.63
N VAL A 41 -0.44 25.68 4.43
CA VAL A 41 0.09 26.56 3.36
C VAL A 41 -1.02 27.10 2.46
N VAL A 42 -2.16 26.42 2.36
CA VAL A 42 -3.31 26.82 1.54
C VAL A 42 -4.49 27.21 2.46
N PRO A 43 -4.48 28.43 3.05
CA PRO A 43 -5.48 28.84 4.04
C PRO A 43 -6.90 28.99 3.47
N HIS A 44 -7.05 29.07 2.14
CA HIS A 44 -8.35 29.06 1.46
C HIS A 44 -8.27 28.05 0.32
N PRO A 45 -8.71 26.79 0.54
CA PRO A 45 -8.79 25.84 -0.55
C PRO A 45 -9.66 26.42 -1.67
N PRO A 46 -9.31 26.18 -2.95
CA PRO A 46 -10.08 26.68 -4.08
C PRO A 46 -11.56 26.32 -3.92
N ALA A 47 -12.46 27.27 -4.18
CA ALA A 47 -13.89 27.03 -4.11
C ALA A 47 -14.28 25.79 -4.95
N PRO A 48 -15.32 25.04 -4.55
CA PRO A 48 -15.82 23.94 -5.36
C PRO A 48 -16.09 24.41 -6.80
N PRO A 49 -15.71 23.65 -7.84
CA PRO A 49 -15.28 22.24 -7.81
C PRO A 49 -13.76 22.01 -7.67
N PHE A 50 -12.94 23.07 -7.69
CA PHE A 50 -11.49 22.94 -7.84
C PHE A 50 -10.80 22.33 -6.62
N GLY A 51 -11.25 22.64 -5.39
CA GLY A 51 -10.71 22.03 -4.18
C GLY A 51 -10.95 20.51 -4.13
N ILE A 52 -12.14 20.06 -4.56
CA ILE A 52 -12.49 18.64 -4.63
C ILE A 52 -11.63 17.93 -5.67
N ALA A 53 -11.47 18.53 -6.86
CA ALA A 53 -10.63 17.97 -7.91
C ALA A 53 -9.17 17.82 -7.47
N MET A 54 -8.62 18.82 -6.76
CA MET A 54 -7.25 18.78 -6.25
C MET A 54 -7.06 17.67 -5.20
N PHE A 55 -7.99 17.53 -4.26
CA PHE A 55 -7.98 16.43 -3.30
C PHE A 55 -8.07 15.06 -4.00
N LEU A 56 -8.99 14.91 -4.95
CA LEU A 56 -9.16 13.67 -5.71
C LEU A 56 -7.91 13.31 -6.52
N LEU A 57 -7.21 14.30 -7.09
CA LEU A 57 -5.94 14.05 -7.78
C LEU A 57 -4.89 13.49 -6.82
N ILE A 58 -4.68 14.14 -5.67
CA ILE A 58 -3.71 13.67 -4.66
C ILE A 58 -4.10 12.26 -4.17
N PHE A 59 -5.38 12.04 -3.92
CA PHE A 59 -5.90 10.75 -3.49
C PHE A 59 -5.69 9.64 -4.53
N VAL A 60 -5.99 9.90 -5.81
CA VAL A 60 -5.82 8.92 -6.90
C VAL A 60 -4.33 8.61 -7.13
N PHE A 61 -3.46 9.63 -7.12
CA PHE A 61 -2.01 9.41 -7.17
C PHE A 61 -1.52 8.60 -5.97
N SER A 62 -2.06 8.88 -4.78
CA SER A 62 -1.74 8.12 -3.58
C SER A 62 -2.17 6.66 -3.70
N ALA A 63 -3.41 6.42 -4.09
CA ALA A 63 -3.93 5.06 -4.30
C ALA A 63 -3.13 4.30 -5.36
N ALA A 64 -2.65 4.97 -6.41
CA ALA A 64 -1.82 4.35 -7.44
C ALA A 64 -0.44 3.95 -6.91
N ILE A 65 0.22 4.80 -6.13
CA ILE A 65 1.51 4.48 -5.50
C ILE A 65 1.33 3.34 -4.51
N SER A 66 0.30 3.40 -3.66
CA SER A 66 -0.08 2.33 -2.75
C SER A 66 -0.29 1.00 -3.48
N ALA A 67 -0.98 1.05 -4.63
CA ALA A 67 -1.21 -0.14 -5.43
C ALA A 67 0.11 -0.74 -5.95
N ILE A 68 1.09 0.07 -6.32
CA ILE A 68 2.41 -0.41 -6.76
C ILE A 68 3.18 -1.03 -5.58
N LEU A 69 3.15 -0.42 -4.41
CA LEU A 69 3.86 -0.92 -3.23
C LEU A 69 3.31 -2.26 -2.75
N VAL A 70 1.98 -2.41 -2.76
CA VAL A 70 1.29 -3.61 -2.26
C VAL A 70 1.13 -4.69 -3.33
N PHE A 71 0.78 -4.31 -4.57
CA PHE A 71 0.49 -5.25 -5.65
C PHE A 71 1.62 -5.40 -6.67
N GLY A 72 2.71 -4.63 -6.59
CA GLY A 72 3.82 -4.73 -7.54
C GLY A 72 4.49 -6.11 -7.59
N TYR A 73 4.81 -6.69 -6.42
CA TYR A 73 5.39 -8.04 -6.35
C TYR A 73 4.38 -9.16 -6.72
N PRO A 74 3.11 -9.11 -6.27
CA PRO A 74 2.06 -10.00 -6.79
C PRO A 74 1.88 -9.92 -8.31
N ALA A 75 1.89 -8.72 -8.89
CA ALA A 75 1.79 -8.53 -10.33
C ALA A 75 2.97 -9.17 -11.06
N TYR A 76 4.19 -9.00 -10.54
CA TYR A 76 5.39 -9.67 -11.05
C TYR A 76 5.28 -11.21 -11.01
N LEU A 77 4.79 -11.77 -9.91
CA LEU A 77 4.55 -13.21 -9.78
C LEU A 77 3.47 -13.73 -10.74
N GLY A 78 2.41 -12.94 -10.94
CA GLY A 78 1.34 -13.23 -11.90
C GLY A 78 1.86 -13.32 -13.33
N LEU A 79 2.70 -12.37 -13.75
CA LEU A 79 3.33 -12.36 -15.09
C LEU A 79 4.28 -13.55 -15.30
N ARG A 80 4.84 -14.11 -14.23
CA ARG A 80 5.68 -15.33 -14.25
C ARG A 80 4.86 -16.64 -14.26
N GLY A 81 3.53 -16.56 -14.34
CA GLY A 81 2.64 -17.73 -14.29
C GLY A 81 2.47 -18.33 -12.90
N ARG A 82 2.98 -17.68 -11.84
CA ARG A 82 2.89 -18.13 -10.44
C ARG A 82 1.68 -17.51 -9.74
N VAL A 83 0.50 -17.70 -10.33
CA VAL A 83 -0.76 -17.04 -9.93
C VAL A 83 -1.14 -17.36 -8.47
N ALA A 84 -0.93 -18.60 -8.03
CA ALA A 84 -1.22 -19.00 -6.65
C ALA A 84 -0.40 -18.21 -5.61
N GLU A 85 0.89 -17.97 -5.89
CA GLU A 85 1.76 -17.21 -4.99
C GLU A 85 1.48 -15.71 -5.03
N ALA A 86 1.05 -15.20 -6.19
CA ALA A 86 0.58 -13.82 -6.31
C ALA A 86 -0.60 -13.55 -5.36
N PHE A 87 -1.63 -14.41 -5.39
CA PHE A 87 -2.78 -14.29 -4.49
C PHE A 87 -2.40 -14.49 -3.01
N MET A 88 -1.48 -15.42 -2.72
CA MET A 88 -0.98 -15.57 -1.34
C MET A 88 -0.24 -14.33 -0.85
N THR A 89 0.59 -13.72 -1.71
CA THR A 89 1.30 -12.49 -1.35
C THR A 89 0.33 -11.34 -1.10
N VAL A 90 -0.68 -11.16 -1.95
CA VAL A 90 -1.76 -10.17 -1.72
C VAL A 90 -2.46 -10.43 -0.39
N GLY A 91 -2.85 -11.67 -0.12
CA GLY A 91 -3.51 -12.06 1.13
C GLY A 91 -2.66 -11.74 2.36
N VAL A 92 -1.36 -12.05 2.32
CA VAL A 92 -0.41 -11.73 3.39
C VAL A 92 -0.23 -10.22 3.56
N SER A 93 -0.12 -9.46 2.46
CA SER A 93 -0.02 -8.00 2.52
C SER A 93 -1.27 -7.38 3.17
N ILE A 94 -2.47 -7.77 2.73
CA ILE A 94 -3.73 -7.27 3.31
C ILE A 94 -3.85 -7.66 4.79
N ALA A 95 -3.53 -8.92 5.14
CA ALA A 95 -3.57 -9.36 6.53
C ALA A 95 -2.58 -8.57 7.41
N THR A 96 -1.37 -8.33 6.92
CA THR A 96 -0.34 -7.55 7.62
C THR A 96 -0.81 -6.11 7.83
N PHE A 97 -1.45 -5.51 6.83
CA PHE A 97 -2.07 -4.20 6.94
C PHE A 97 -3.20 -4.13 7.96
N VAL A 98 -4.10 -5.12 7.95
CA VAL A 98 -5.20 -5.18 8.92
C VAL A 98 -4.64 -5.31 10.33
N VAL A 99 -3.65 -6.17 10.54
CA VAL A 99 -3.00 -6.32 11.85
C VAL A 99 -2.27 -5.05 12.27
N ALA A 100 -1.47 -4.44 11.39
CA ALA A 100 -0.77 -3.20 11.68
C ALA A 100 -1.75 -2.03 11.94
N GLY A 101 -2.80 -1.93 11.14
CA GLY A 101 -3.85 -0.92 11.29
C GLY A 101 -4.63 -1.08 12.59
N LEU A 102 -5.04 -2.31 12.94
CA LEU A 102 -5.67 -2.61 14.23
C LEU A 102 -4.73 -2.30 15.40
N PHE A 103 -3.44 -2.61 15.27
CA PHE A 103 -2.45 -2.29 16.29
C PHE A 103 -2.36 -0.77 16.50
N PHE A 104 -2.21 0.01 15.43
CA PHE A 104 -2.20 1.48 15.53
C PHE A 104 -3.50 2.04 16.12
N LEU A 105 -4.66 1.54 15.68
CA LEU A 105 -5.97 2.00 16.13
C LEU A 105 -6.23 1.67 17.61
N LEU A 106 -5.72 0.55 18.12
CA LEU A 106 -5.82 0.17 19.53
C LEU A 106 -4.78 0.87 20.42
N LEU A 107 -3.61 1.22 19.87
CA LEU A 107 -2.51 1.86 20.62
C LEU A 107 -2.74 3.37 20.81
N ILE A 108 -3.23 4.07 19.78
CA ILE A 108 -3.49 5.52 19.80
C ILE A 108 -4.41 5.97 20.94
N PRO A 109 -5.55 5.30 21.24
CA PRO A 109 -6.43 5.71 22.34
C PRO A 109 -5.90 5.34 23.73
N LEU A 110 -4.80 4.59 23.83
CA LEU A 110 -4.16 4.21 25.10
C LEU A 110 -2.99 5.13 25.49
N LEU A 111 -2.58 6.03 24.58
CA LEU A 111 -1.44 6.94 24.72
C LEU A 111 -1.90 8.37 24.98
#